data_AF-A0A4P6X7K0-F1
#
_entry.id   AF-A0A4P6X7K0-F1
#
_cell.length_a   1.000
_cell.length_b   1.000
_cell.length_c   1.000
_cell.angle_alpha   90.00
_cell.angle_beta   90.00
_cell.angle_gamma   90.00
#
_symmetry.space_group_name_H-M   'P 1'
#
loop_
_entity.id
_entity.type
_entity.pdbx_description
1 polymer ?
#
loop_
_entity_poly.entity_id
_entity_poly.type
_entity_poly.pdbx_seq_one_letter_code
_entity_poly.pdbx_strand_id
1 'polypeptide(L)'
;MIGVLLGIAIVEMLVVHLVVVAWLGWWAALVAGVLDASLVIALIGLIRSFRRLPVTLADGVLTMRAGALKSVTMPVAQIAGLRPSWDAAAIKQRGVLNLALASWPNVVVDLHPPLATRRGGQLHAVAHKLDDPVAFHAAIAALSRSDGH
;
A
#
# COMPACT_ATOMS: atom_id res chain seq x y z
N MET A 1 -9.74 -3.11 -3.98
CA MET A 1 -9.20 -4.49 -3.88
C MET A 1 -9.25 -5.06 -2.46
N ILE A 2 -8.79 -4.36 -1.43
CA ILE A 2 -8.79 -4.90 -0.05
C ILE A 2 -10.21 -5.18 0.49
N GLY A 3 -11.23 -4.42 0.10
CA GLY A 3 -12.63 -4.74 0.43
C GLY A 3 -13.11 -6.09 -0.15
N VAL A 4 -12.60 -6.48 -1.32
CA VAL A 4 -12.89 -7.81 -1.92
C VAL A 4 -12.22 -8.91 -1.09
N LEU A 5 -10.97 -8.70 -0.67
CA LEU A 5 -10.27 -9.63 0.22
C LEU A 5 -11.01 -9.78 1.57
N LEU A 6 -11.55 -8.70 2.12
CA LEU A 6 -12.38 -8.76 3.32
C LEU A 6 -13.65 -9.59 3.08
N GLY A 7 -14.33 -9.40 1.96
CA GLY A 7 -15.51 -10.20 1.60
C GLY A 7 -15.18 -11.69 1.48
N ILE A 8 -14.08 -12.02 0.79
CA ILE A 8 -13.59 -13.41 0.67
C ILE A 8 -13.25 -13.97 2.05
N ALA A 9 -12.52 -13.22 2.89
CA ALA A 9 -12.14 -13.68 4.23
C ALA A 9 -13.35 -13.96 5.13
N ILE A 10 -14.44 -13.17 5.01
CA ILE A 10 -15.68 -13.42 5.75
C ILE A 10 -16.35 -14.72 5.28
N VAL A 11 -16.44 -14.95 3.97
CA VAL A 11 -17.00 -16.18 3.42
C VAL A 11 -16.16 -17.39 3.82
N GLU A 12 -14.84 -17.28 3.70
CA GLU A 12 -13.88 -18.32 4.10
C GLU A 12 -14.02 -18.65 5.59
N MET A 13 -14.06 -17.65 6.46
CA MET A 13 -14.28 -17.84 7.90
C MET A 13 -15.54 -18.67 8.17
N LEU A 14 -16.67 -18.36 7.53
CA LEU A 14 -17.92 -19.11 7.73
C LEU A 14 -17.78 -20.58 7.30
N VAL A 15 -17.19 -20.82 6.13
CA VAL A 15 -17.02 -22.18 5.58
C VAL A 15 -16.03 -22.98 6.43
N VAL A 16 -14.87 -22.41 6.76
CA VAL A 16 -13.84 -23.03 7.59
C VAL A 16 -14.41 -23.36 8.96
N HIS A 17 -15.16 -22.44 9.59
CA HIS A 17 -15.74 -22.69 10.89
C HIS A 17 -16.72 -23.87 10.89
N LEU A 18 -17.57 -23.98 9.86
CA LEU A 18 -18.48 -25.12 9.71
C LEU A 18 -17.73 -26.45 9.55
N VAL A 19 -16.70 -26.47 8.72
CA VAL A 19 -15.87 -27.67 8.49
C VAL A 19 -15.13 -28.07 9.77
N VAL A 20 -14.53 -27.11 10.47
CA VAL A 20 -13.77 -27.34 11.70
C VAL A 20 -14.69 -27.84 12.82
N VAL A 21 -15.89 -27.26 12.98
CA VAL A 21 -16.88 -27.79 13.95
C VAL A 21 -17.22 -29.23 13.63
N ALA A 22 -17.50 -29.54 12.35
CA ALA A 22 -17.94 -30.87 11.93
C ALA A 22 -16.86 -31.95 12.09
N TRP A 23 -15.57 -31.60 11.94
CA TRP A 23 -14.47 -32.57 11.91
C TRP A 23 -13.63 -32.61 13.20
N LEU A 24 -13.42 -31.46 13.83
CA LEU A 24 -12.49 -31.29 14.96
C LEU A 24 -13.22 -30.89 16.25
N GLY A 25 -14.53 -30.66 16.16
CA GLY A 25 -15.37 -30.29 17.28
C GLY A 25 -15.30 -28.81 17.66
N TRP A 26 -16.12 -28.45 18.64
CA TRP A 26 -16.36 -27.08 19.09
C TRP A 26 -15.09 -26.33 19.54
N TRP A 27 -14.17 -26.97 20.25
CA TRP A 27 -12.98 -26.29 20.78
C TRP A 27 -12.02 -25.85 19.68
N ALA A 28 -11.78 -26.69 18.68
CA ALA A 28 -10.98 -26.33 17.52
C ALA A 28 -11.64 -25.18 16.74
N ALA A 29 -12.96 -25.22 16.61
CA ALA A 29 -13.72 -24.18 15.94
C ALA A 29 -13.62 -22.83 16.67
N LEU A 30 -13.70 -22.82 18.00
CA LEU A 30 -13.50 -21.60 18.79
C LEU A 30 -12.13 -20.96 18.52
N VAL A 31 -11.06 -21.76 18.55
CA VAL A 31 -9.69 -21.26 18.32
C VAL A 31 -9.58 -20.68 16.91
N ALA A 32 -10.03 -21.42 15.90
CA ALA A 32 -10.05 -20.94 14.51
C ALA A 32 -10.89 -19.67 14.36
N GLY A 33 -12.08 -19.64 14.95
CA GLY A 33 -12.99 -18.50 14.90
C GLY A 33 -12.40 -17.24 15.53
N VAL A 34 -11.66 -17.35 16.64
CA VAL A 34 -10.95 -16.21 17.25
C VAL A 34 -9.85 -15.70 16.33
N LEU A 35 -9.07 -16.59 15.71
CA LEU A 35 -8.01 -16.21 14.76
C LEU A 35 -8.60 -15.52 13.52
N ASP A 36 -9.63 -16.08 12.91
CA ASP A 36 -10.27 -15.52 11.73
C ASP A 36 -10.96 -14.18 12.03
N ALA A 37 -11.69 -14.10 13.14
CA ALA A 37 -12.30 -12.83 13.58
C ALA A 37 -11.23 -11.75 13.81
N SER A 38 -10.10 -12.11 14.40
CA SER A 38 -8.97 -11.19 14.59
C SER A 38 -8.42 -10.68 13.26
N LEU A 39 -8.31 -11.55 12.25
CA LEU A 39 -7.88 -11.18 10.90
C LEU A 39 -8.90 -10.24 10.22
N VAL A 40 -10.20 -10.54 10.32
CA VAL A 40 -11.28 -9.69 9.79
C VAL A 40 -11.24 -8.30 10.43
N ILE A 41 -11.09 -8.22 11.75
CA ILE A 41 -10.95 -6.95 12.49
C ILE A 41 -9.71 -6.18 12.00
N ALA A 42 -8.58 -6.86 11.83
CA ALA A 42 -7.35 -6.24 11.32
C ALA A 42 -7.53 -5.68 9.90
N LEU A 43 -8.19 -6.42 9.00
CA LEU A 43 -8.49 -5.95 7.64
C LEU A 43 -9.42 -4.72 7.64
N ILE A 44 -10.45 -4.71 8.49
CA ILE A 44 -11.32 -3.55 8.66
C ILE A 44 -10.52 -2.34 9.16
N GLY A 45 -9.64 -2.54 10.14
CA GLY A 45 -8.73 -1.50 10.65
C GLY A 45 -7.82 -0.95 9.55
N LEU A 46 -7.26 -1.83 8.72
CA LEU A 46 -6.43 -1.46 7.58
C LEU A 46 -7.20 -0.62 6.56
N ILE A 47 -8.41 -1.03 6.17
CA ILE A 47 -9.26 -0.27 5.24
C ILE A 47 -9.55 1.13 5.79
N ARG A 48 -9.91 1.22 7.08
CA ARG A 48 -10.15 2.51 7.74
C ARG A 48 -8.89 3.38 7.80
N SER A 49 -7.71 2.76 7.92
CA SER A 49 -6.45 3.51 7.97
C SER A 49 -6.15 4.24 6.66
N PHE A 50 -6.52 3.69 5.49
CA PHE A 50 -6.32 4.40 4.21
C PHE A 50 -7.11 5.71 4.14
N ARG A 51 -8.32 5.73 4.70
CA ARG A 51 -9.15 6.95 4.75
C ARG A 51 -8.58 8.01 5.71
N ARG A 52 -7.89 7.59 6.77
CA ARG A 52 -7.31 8.48 7.78
C ARG A 52 -5.91 8.97 7.42
N LEU A 53 -5.18 8.18 6.63
CA LEU A 53 -3.78 8.41 6.29
C LEU A 53 -3.62 8.47 4.76
N PRO A 54 -4.20 9.50 4.11
CA PRO A 54 -4.08 9.66 2.67
C PRO A 54 -2.64 9.97 2.25
N VAL A 55 -2.38 9.85 0.96
CA VAL A 55 -1.20 10.45 0.34
C VAL A 55 -1.34 11.96 0.41
N THR A 56 -0.32 12.63 0.92
CA THR A 56 -0.34 14.08 1.13
C THR A 56 0.84 14.71 0.43
N LEU A 57 0.59 15.84 -0.22
CA LEU A 57 1.59 16.70 -0.81
C LEU A 57 1.41 18.08 -0.17
N ALA A 58 2.35 18.47 0.68
CA ALA A 58 2.33 19.74 1.41
C ALA A 58 3.75 20.21 1.66
N ASP A 59 3.96 21.53 1.68
CA ASP A 59 5.23 22.16 2.06
C ASP A 59 6.46 21.62 1.29
N GLY A 60 6.30 21.31 0.01
CA GLY A 60 7.37 20.74 -0.83
C GLY A 60 7.75 19.30 -0.47
N VAL A 61 6.90 18.59 0.26
CA VAL A 61 7.13 17.21 0.71
C VAL A 61 5.97 16.32 0.27
N LEU A 62 6.31 15.24 -0.43
CA LEU A 62 5.40 14.17 -0.78
C LEU A 62 5.49 13.06 0.27
N THR A 63 4.36 12.76 0.93
CA THR A 63 4.24 11.61 1.82
C THR A 63 3.31 10.57 1.23
N MET A 64 3.88 9.43 0.85
CA MET A 64 3.14 8.27 0.34
C MET A 64 2.93 7.24 1.45
N ARG A 65 1.72 6.70 1.55
CA ARG A 65 1.32 5.81 2.66
C ARG A 65 0.52 4.63 2.14
N ALA A 66 0.84 3.44 2.65
CA ALA A 66 -0.02 2.27 2.57
C ALA A 66 -0.80 2.13 3.88
N GLY A 67 -1.68 3.10 4.13
CA GLY A 67 -2.47 3.16 5.37
C GLY A 67 -1.54 3.24 6.58
N ALA A 68 -1.86 2.49 7.64
CA ALA A 68 -1.01 2.39 8.83
C ALA A 68 0.20 1.44 8.68
N LEU A 69 0.32 0.69 7.57
CA LEU A 69 1.35 -0.36 7.45
C LEU A 69 2.73 0.19 7.09
N LYS A 70 2.78 1.15 6.15
CA LYS A 70 4.03 1.74 5.65
C LYS A 70 3.80 3.19 5.28
N SER A 71 4.80 4.03 5.55
CA SER A 71 4.84 5.43 5.16
C SER A 71 6.25 5.75 4.67
N VAL A 72 6.35 6.57 3.64
CA VAL A 72 7.60 7.14 3.15
C VAL A 72 7.36 8.61 2.83
N THR A 73 8.30 9.44 3.26
CA THR A 73 8.26 10.88 3.08
C THR A 73 9.48 11.27 2.27
N MET A 74 9.27 11.98 1.18
CA MET A 74 10.33 12.39 0.26
C MET A 74 10.14 13.87 -0.10
N PRO A 75 11.23 14.68 -0.12
CA PRO A 75 11.19 16.02 -0.68
C PRO A 75 10.80 15.98 -2.16
N VAL A 76 10.00 16.94 -2.61
CA VAL A 76 9.62 17.06 -4.03
C VAL A 76 10.85 17.26 -4.92
N ALA A 77 11.86 17.96 -4.42
CA ALA A 77 13.14 18.15 -5.11
C ALA A 77 13.91 16.85 -5.40
N GLN A 78 13.57 15.73 -4.74
CA GLN A 78 14.16 14.41 -5.01
C GLN A 78 13.35 13.59 -6.02
N ILE A 79 12.20 14.08 -6.48
CA ILE A 79 11.36 13.37 -7.45
C ILE A 79 11.98 13.58 -8.84
N ALA A 80 12.55 12.52 -9.39
CA ALA A 80 13.09 12.52 -10.75
C ALA A 80 11.98 12.52 -11.80
N GLY A 81 10.82 11.96 -11.46
CA GLY A 81 9.64 11.94 -12.32
C GLY A 81 8.71 10.77 -12.04
N LEU A 82 7.65 10.70 -12.83
CA LEU A 82 6.74 9.55 -12.85
C LEU A 82 7.15 8.61 -13.97
N ARG A 83 7.37 7.35 -13.61
CA ARG A 83 7.76 6.33 -14.58
C ARG A 83 6.57 6.07 -15.52
N PRO A 84 6.75 6.05 -16.86
CA PRO A 84 5.63 5.84 -17.79
C PRO A 84 5.19 4.37 -17.90
N SER A 85 6.13 3.44 -17.72
CA SER A 85 5.88 2.00 -17.82
C SER A 85 6.87 1.20 -16.98
N TRP A 86 6.46 0.03 -16.49
CA TRP A 86 7.31 -0.88 -15.73
C TRP A 86 6.79 -2.30 -15.82
N ASP A 87 7.69 -3.26 -15.57
CA ASP A 87 7.38 -4.68 -15.51
C ASP A 87 7.47 -5.22 -14.07
N ALA A 88 7.19 -6.51 -13.89
CA ALA A 88 7.25 -7.17 -12.58
C ALA A 88 8.66 -7.25 -12.01
N ALA A 89 9.68 -7.34 -12.85
CA ALA A 89 11.07 -7.36 -12.42
C ALA A 89 11.45 -6.02 -11.79
N ALA A 90 11.12 -4.90 -12.45
CA ALA A 90 11.38 -3.55 -11.97
C ALA A 90 10.75 -3.28 -10.59
N ILE A 91 9.52 -3.74 -10.34
CA ILE A 91 8.85 -3.54 -9.04
C ILE A 91 9.49 -4.38 -7.92
N LYS A 92 10.11 -5.51 -8.25
CA LYS A 92 10.78 -6.40 -7.28
C LYS A 92 12.25 -6.05 -7.07
N GLN A 93 12.80 -5.07 -7.80
CA GLN A 93 14.19 -4.66 -7.64
C GLN A 93 14.46 -4.13 -6.23
N ARG A 94 15.68 -4.38 -5.75
CA ARG A 94 16.15 -3.83 -4.48
C ARG A 94 16.19 -2.30 -4.59
N GLY A 95 15.67 -1.62 -3.57
CA GLY A 95 15.55 -0.16 -3.59
C GLY A 95 14.27 0.36 -4.24
N VAL A 96 13.31 -0.52 -4.57
CA VAL A 96 11.94 -0.13 -4.90
C VAL A 96 11.03 -0.45 -3.72
N LEU A 97 10.31 0.56 -3.22
CA LEU A 97 9.32 0.38 -2.17
C LEU A 97 7.95 0.21 -2.80
N ASN A 98 7.44 -1.02 -2.77
CA ASN A 98 6.08 -1.30 -3.20
C ASN A 98 5.06 -1.08 -2.06
N LEU A 99 4.27 -0.01 -2.19
CA LEU A 99 3.15 0.35 -1.33
C LEU A 99 1.80 -0.12 -1.87
N ALA A 100 1.74 -0.78 -3.03
CA ALA A 100 0.50 -1.28 -3.63
C ALA A 100 -0.08 -2.53 -2.94
N LEU A 101 0.54 -2.99 -1.85
CA LEU A 101 0.11 -4.13 -1.02
C LEU A 101 -0.25 -5.37 -1.87
N ALA A 102 -1.53 -5.72 -1.95
CA ALA A 102 -2.05 -6.89 -2.67
C ALA A 102 -2.50 -6.57 -4.12
N SER A 103 -2.07 -5.43 -4.68
CA SER A 103 -2.48 -4.97 -6.00
C SER A 103 -1.30 -4.58 -6.87
N TRP A 104 -1.52 -4.57 -8.19
CA TRP A 104 -0.54 -4.03 -9.12
C TRP A 104 -0.52 -2.49 -9.03
N PRO A 105 0.67 -1.86 -8.87
CA PRO A 105 0.77 -0.40 -8.81
C PRO A 105 0.26 0.24 -10.11
N ASN A 106 -0.30 1.44 -10.01
CA ASN A 106 -0.65 2.29 -11.15
C ASN A 106 0.15 3.59 -11.19
N VAL A 107 1.04 3.80 -10.23
CA VAL A 107 1.98 4.93 -10.18
C VAL A 107 3.31 4.42 -9.65
N VAL A 108 4.40 4.86 -10.28
CA VAL A 108 5.76 4.68 -9.78
C VAL A 108 6.46 6.04 -9.84
N VAL A 109 6.96 6.47 -8.68
CA VAL A 109 7.72 7.70 -8.52
C VAL A 109 9.19 7.34 -8.44
N ASP A 110 9.98 7.86 -9.38
CA ASP A 110 11.43 7.69 -9.39
C ASP A 110 12.11 8.80 -8.59
N LEU A 111 13.17 8.45 -7.87
CA LEU A 111 13.87 9.32 -6.94
C LEU A 111 15.32 9.54 -7.38
N HIS A 112 15.74 10.80 -7.43
CA HIS A 112 17.12 11.20 -7.67
C HIS A 112 17.42 12.52 -6.93
N PRO A 113 18.40 12.57 -6.00
CA PRO A 113 19.18 11.44 -5.48
C PRO A 113 18.32 10.42 -4.71
N PRO A 114 18.79 9.17 -4.52
CA PRO A 114 18.02 8.15 -3.80
C PRO A 114 17.80 8.51 -2.33
N LEU A 115 16.64 8.12 -1.80
CA LEU A 115 16.28 8.38 -0.41
C LEU A 115 16.93 7.34 0.53
N ALA A 116 17.65 7.81 1.55
CA ALA A 116 18.21 6.93 2.57
C ALA A 116 17.10 6.38 3.48
N THR A 117 17.06 5.06 3.62
CA THR A 117 16.12 4.38 4.52
C THR A 117 16.72 4.24 5.93
N ARG A 118 15.86 4.17 6.96
CA ARG A 118 16.29 3.97 8.36
C ARG A 118 17.17 2.73 8.58
N ARG A 119 17.08 1.72 7.70
CA ARG A 119 17.87 0.49 7.78
C ARG A 119 19.16 0.53 6.93
N GLY A 120 19.60 1.72 6.51
CA GLY A 120 20.84 1.92 5.74
C GLY A 120 20.75 1.53 4.26
N GLY A 121 19.58 1.16 3.74
CA GLY A 121 19.37 0.95 2.30
C GLY A 121 19.07 2.25 1.57
N GLN A 122 19.24 2.26 0.25
CA GLN A 122 18.84 3.35 -0.64
C GLN A 122 17.55 3.01 -1.38
N LEU A 123 16.68 4.00 -1.51
CA LEU A 123 15.40 3.91 -2.19
C LEU A 123 15.44 4.76 -3.46
N HIS A 124 15.32 4.10 -4.60
CA HIS A 124 15.35 4.72 -5.93
C HIS A 124 13.96 4.92 -6.51
N ALA A 125 12.96 4.17 -6.05
CA ALA A 125 11.59 4.34 -6.52
C ALA A 125 10.56 3.94 -5.47
N VAL A 126 9.38 4.56 -5.56
CA VAL A 126 8.20 4.21 -4.76
C VAL A 126 7.06 3.86 -5.70
N ALA A 127 6.59 2.62 -5.61
CA ALA A 127 5.46 2.13 -6.39
C ALA A 127 4.20 2.11 -5.53
N HIS A 128 3.06 2.55 -6.07
CA HIS A 128 1.81 2.59 -5.32
C HIS A 128 0.58 2.37 -6.18
N LYS A 129 -0.52 1.99 -5.53
CA LYS A 129 -1.85 1.89 -6.12
C LYS A 129 -2.71 3.01 -5.54
N LEU A 130 -2.89 4.07 -6.31
CA LEU A 130 -3.73 5.21 -5.98
C LEU A 130 -5.14 5.02 -6.53
N ASP A 131 -6.13 5.53 -5.80
CA ASP A 131 -7.53 5.52 -6.23
C ASP A 131 -7.75 6.46 -7.42
N ASP A 132 -7.15 7.65 -7.39
CA ASP A 132 -7.13 8.62 -8.50
C ASP A 132 -5.69 8.89 -8.97
N PRO A 133 -5.15 8.06 -9.88
CA PRO A 133 -3.83 8.30 -10.44
C PRO A 133 -3.79 9.58 -11.28
N VAL A 134 -4.89 9.98 -11.95
CA VAL A 134 -4.88 11.14 -12.87
C VAL A 134 -4.70 12.43 -12.08
N ALA A 135 -5.44 12.61 -10.98
CA ALA A 135 -5.25 13.76 -10.09
C ALA A 135 -3.83 13.81 -9.51
N PHE A 136 -3.26 12.65 -9.19
CA PHE A 136 -1.87 12.58 -8.70
C PHE A 136 -0.86 13.02 -9.77
N HIS A 137 -0.98 12.55 -11.01
CA HIS A 137 -0.10 12.99 -12.10
C HIS A 137 -0.22 14.51 -12.33
N ALA A 138 -1.45 15.05 -12.30
CA ALA A 138 -1.68 16.49 -12.45
C ALA A 138 -1.03 17.30 -11.31
N ALA A 139 -1.12 16.83 -10.06
CA ALA A 139 -0.50 17.47 -8.91
C ALA A 139 1.04 17.49 -9.03
N ILE A 140 1.66 16.38 -9.44
CA ILE A 140 3.11 16.30 -9.64
C ILE A 140 3.55 17.20 -10.80
N ALA A 141 2.81 17.20 -11.91
CA ALA A 141 3.11 18.06 -13.06
C ALA A 141 2.92 19.57 -12.77
N ALA A 142 2.07 19.92 -11.79
CA ALA A 142 1.93 21.31 -11.35
C ALA A 142 3.17 21.78 -10.56
N LEU A 143 3.79 20.90 -9.77
CA LEU A 143 5.02 21.20 -9.03
C LEU A 143 6.22 21.41 -9.96
N SER A 144 6.37 20.57 -10.99
CA SER A 144 7.46 20.74 -11.97
C SER A 144 7.41 22.11 -12.66
N ARG A 145 6.20 22.65 -12.86
CA ARG A 145 6.01 24.00 -13.44
C ARG A 145 6.28 25.13 -12.46
N SER A 146 6.09 24.95 -11.15
CA SER A 146 6.40 25.98 -10.14
C SER A 146 7.89 26.07 -9.85
N ASP A 147 8.63 24.96 -10.00
CA ASP A 147 10.07 24.88 -9.72
C ASP A 147 10.95 25.27 -10.92
N GLY A 148 10.36 25.75 -12.02
CA GLY A 148 11.11 26.37 -13.13
C GLY A 148 11.89 25.39 -14.01
N HIS A 149 11.32 24.23 -14.30
CA HIS A 149 11.79 23.33 -15.37
C HIS A 149 10.83 23.32 -16.56
#